data_AF-A0A942RRW3-F1
#
_entry.id   AF-A0A942RRW3-F1
#
_cell.length_a   1.000
_cell.length_b   1.000
_cell.length_c   1.000
_cell.angle_alpha   90.00
_cell.angle_beta   90.00
_cell.angle_gamma   90.00
#
_symmetry.space_group_name_H-M   'P 1'
#
loop_
_entity.id
_entity.type
_entity.pdbx_description
1 polymer ?
#
loop_
_entity_poly.entity_id
_entity_poly.type
_entity_poly.pdbx_seq_one_letter_code
_entity_poly.pdbx_strand_id
1 'polypeptide(L)'
;MPSVKLVQAEEALMLVKDGIRLGLGGSPLTMNPVSLVAHVIEKGIKDLDVVVAPIGGFAADMLIGAGAVRSVEFAQLGFEEMGMAPNFRKRSQDGMLRTLDHT
;
A
#
# COMPACT_ATOMS: atom_id res chain seq x y z
N MET A 1 -24.40 -9.30 -13.97
CA MET A 1 -23.13 -9.64 -13.28
C MET A 1 -22.01 -9.38 -14.27
N PRO A 2 -20.86 -8.79 -13.90
CA PRO A 2 -19.85 -8.51 -14.90
C PRO A 2 -19.43 -9.82 -15.58
N SER A 3 -19.62 -9.80 -16.89
CA SER A 3 -19.15 -10.71 -17.92
C SER A 3 -17.63 -10.65 -17.96
N VAL A 4 -16.95 -11.77 -17.68
CA VAL A 4 -15.49 -11.94 -17.65
C VAL A 4 -14.77 -11.08 -16.58
N LYS A 5 -14.03 -11.74 -15.68
CA LYS A 5 -13.25 -11.09 -14.59
C LYS A 5 -11.74 -11.02 -14.87
N LEU A 6 -11.30 -11.62 -15.97
CA LEU A 6 -9.93 -11.52 -16.45
C LEU A 6 -9.81 -10.23 -17.27
N VAL A 7 -9.12 -9.26 -16.71
CA VAL A 7 -8.95 -7.92 -17.28
C VAL A 7 -7.48 -7.49 -17.17
N GLN A 8 -7.11 -6.47 -17.91
CA GLN A 8 -5.78 -5.86 -17.79
C GLN A 8 -5.65 -5.08 -16.48
N ALA A 9 -4.41 -4.84 -16.03
CA ALA A 9 -4.14 -4.16 -14.77
C ALA A 9 -4.75 -2.74 -14.74
N GLU A 10 -4.69 -2.01 -15.85
CA GLU A 10 -5.22 -0.65 -15.95
C GLU A 10 -6.73 -0.61 -15.75
N GLU A 11 -7.43 -1.62 -16.26
CA GLU A 11 -8.88 -1.79 -16.14
C GLU A 11 -9.25 -2.16 -14.70
N ALA A 12 -8.54 -3.12 -14.09
CA ALA A 12 -8.73 -3.48 -12.68
C ALA A 12 -8.55 -2.27 -11.75
N LEU A 13 -7.59 -1.39 -12.06
CA LEU A 13 -7.28 -0.20 -11.28
C LEU A 13 -8.23 0.98 -11.56
N MET A 14 -9.23 0.87 -12.44
CA MET A 14 -10.21 1.93 -12.62
C MET A 14 -11.01 2.22 -11.34
N LEU A 15 -11.11 1.24 -10.44
CA LEU A 15 -11.77 1.39 -9.13
C LEU A 15 -10.89 2.09 -8.09
N VAL A 16 -9.57 2.18 -8.33
CA VAL A 16 -8.64 2.83 -7.43
C VAL A 16 -8.59 4.32 -7.79
N LYS A 17 -9.00 5.18 -6.85
CA LYS A 17 -9.08 6.63 -7.02
C LYS A 17 -8.35 7.34 -5.88
N ASP A 18 -8.11 8.63 -6.04
CA ASP A 18 -7.59 9.45 -4.95
C ASP A 18 -8.53 9.38 -3.73
N GLY A 19 -7.94 9.36 -2.53
CA GLY A 19 -8.70 9.44 -1.29
C GLY A 19 -9.36 8.15 -0.81
N ILE A 20 -9.24 7.03 -1.53
CA ILE A 20 -9.89 5.78 -1.13
C ILE A 20 -9.17 5.11 0.05
N ARG A 21 -9.90 4.19 0.69
CA ARG A 21 -9.30 3.19 1.59
C ARG A 21 -8.91 1.95 0.80
N LEU A 22 -7.63 1.59 0.83
CA LEU A 22 -7.05 0.52 0.02
C LEU A 22 -6.45 -0.58 0.91
N GLY A 23 -7.02 -1.77 0.86
CA GLY A 23 -6.44 -2.96 1.48
C GLY A 23 -5.36 -3.57 0.59
N LEU A 24 -4.21 -3.90 1.17
CA LEU A 24 -3.15 -4.65 0.49
C LEU A 24 -3.03 -6.05 1.08
N GLY A 25 -3.12 -7.06 0.22
CA GLY A 25 -2.84 -8.45 0.57
C GLY A 25 -1.38 -8.83 0.36
N GLY A 26 -1.05 -10.09 0.68
CA GLY A 26 0.32 -10.62 0.66
C GLY A 26 0.96 -10.64 2.04
N SER A 27 2.27 -10.91 2.08
CA SER A 27 3.09 -10.88 3.29
C SER A 27 4.23 -9.85 3.11
N PRO A 28 5.07 -9.57 4.13
CA PRO A 28 6.12 -8.56 4.07
C PRO A 28 6.93 -8.51 2.77
N LEU A 29 7.39 -9.65 2.28
CA LEU A 29 8.20 -9.74 1.05
C LEU A 29 7.68 -10.76 0.03
N THR A 30 6.57 -11.44 0.32
CA THR A 30 6.02 -12.51 -0.53
C THR A 30 4.61 -12.19 -1.02
N MET A 31 4.31 -12.56 -2.27
CA MET A 31 2.99 -12.37 -2.89
C MET A 31 2.46 -10.92 -2.83
N ASN A 32 3.36 -9.94 -2.79
CA ASN A 32 3.01 -8.53 -2.83
C ASN A 32 2.44 -8.17 -4.21
N PRO A 33 1.37 -7.36 -4.30
CA PRO A 33 0.79 -6.91 -5.57
C PRO A 33 1.63 -5.78 -6.21
N VAL A 34 2.95 -5.98 -6.35
CA VAL A 34 3.92 -4.94 -6.75
C VAL A 34 3.59 -4.34 -8.11
N SER A 35 3.16 -5.15 -9.08
CA SER A 35 2.76 -4.65 -10.40
C SER A 35 1.57 -3.69 -10.31
N LEU A 36 0.53 -4.03 -9.53
CA LEU A 36 -0.63 -3.15 -9.35
C LEU A 36 -0.24 -1.87 -8.60
N VAL A 37 0.61 -1.99 -7.57
CA VAL A 37 1.13 -0.83 -6.84
C VAL A 37 1.94 0.11 -7.73
N ALA A 38 2.79 -0.43 -8.61
CA ALA A 38 3.54 0.38 -9.58
C ALA A 38 2.60 1.19 -10.48
N HIS A 39 1.54 0.57 -11.01
CA HIS A 39 0.55 1.28 -11.84
C HIS A 39 -0.23 2.34 -11.05
N VAL A 40 -0.51 2.12 -9.75
CA VAL A 40 -1.14 3.14 -8.88
C VAL A 40 -0.21 4.36 -8.74
N ILE A 41 1.08 4.12 -8.55
CA ILE A 41 2.12 5.16 -8.46
C ILE A 41 2.26 5.91 -9.80
N GLU A 42 2.34 5.19 -10.92
CA GLU A 42 2.46 5.77 -12.27
C GLU A 42 1.25 6.63 -12.65
N LYS A 43 0.04 6.20 -12.28
CA LYS A 43 -1.19 7.01 -12.45
C LYS A 43 -1.23 8.23 -11.53
N GLY A 44 -0.29 8.35 -10.60
CA GLY A 44 -0.20 9.47 -9.68
C GLY A 44 -1.39 9.54 -8.72
N ILE A 45 -1.93 8.38 -8.34
CA ILE A 45 -3.02 8.28 -7.35
C ILE A 45 -2.48 8.60 -5.96
N LYS A 46 -3.24 9.37 -5.17
CA LYS A 46 -2.79 9.95 -3.90
C LYS A 46 -3.87 9.96 -2.82
N ASP A 47 -3.48 10.43 -1.64
CA ASP A 47 -4.34 10.57 -0.46
C ASP A 47 -4.98 9.25 -0.02
N LEU A 48 -4.28 8.13 -0.24
CA LEU A 48 -4.77 6.80 0.10
C LEU A 48 -4.74 6.56 1.61
N ASP A 49 -5.79 5.93 2.12
CA ASP A 49 -5.80 5.30 3.44
C ASP A 49 -5.49 3.82 3.28
N VAL A 50 -4.24 3.43 3.51
CA VAL A 50 -3.79 2.05 3.31
C VAL A 50 -4.09 1.21 4.53
N VAL A 51 -4.61 0.01 4.32
CA VAL A 51 -4.81 -0.99 5.38
C VAL A 51 -3.97 -2.23 5.05
N VAL A 52 -3.18 -2.67 6.02
CA VAL A 52 -2.39 -3.90 5.95
C VAL A 52 -2.71 -4.77 7.16
N ALA A 53 -3.02 -6.04 6.92
CA ALA A 53 -3.35 -6.98 7.98
C ALA A 53 -2.90 -8.40 7.60
N PRO A 54 -2.22 -9.14 8.51
CA PRO A 54 -1.69 -8.66 9.79
C PRO A 54 -0.42 -7.82 9.64
N ILE A 55 0.38 -8.06 8.58
CA ILE A 55 1.69 -7.44 8.41
C ILE A 55 1.79 -6.80 7.03
N GLY A 56 2.11 -5.50 7.01
CA GLY A 56 2.45 -4.76 5.80
C GLY A 56 3.91 -4.93 5.39
N GLY A 57 4.15 -4.78 4.10
CA GLY A 57 5.42 -5.11 3.47
C GLY A 57 5.85 -4.15 2.38
N PHE A 58 6.61 -4.69 1.43
CA PHE A 58 7.21 -3.96 0.32
C PHE A 58 6.20 -3.16 -0.50
N ALA A 59 5.03 -3.73 -0.81
CA ALA A 59 3.98 -3.02 -1.55
C ALA A 59 3.48 -1.76 -0.82
N ALA A 60 3.30 -1.83 0.50
CA ALA A 60 2.87 -0.69 1.30
C ALA A 60 3.98 0.37 1.36
N ASP A 61 5.23 -0.06 1.61
CA ASP A 61 6.37 0.85 1.69
C ASP A 61 6.65 1.58 0.36
N MET A 62 6.40 0.93 -0.79
CA MET A 62 6.45 1.58 -2.11
C MET A 62 5.44 2.72 -2.25
N LEU A 63 4.17 2.50 -1.91
CA LEU A 63 3.14 3.55 -1.96
C LEU A 63 3.48 4.71 -1.01
N ILE A 64 3.96 4.37 0.20
CA ILE A 64 4.38 5.36 1.19
C ILE A 64 5.56 6.17 0.65
N GLY A 65 6.59 5.53 0.09
CA GLY A 65 7.75 6.17 -0.51
C GLY A 65 7.38 7.12 -1.65
N ALA A 66 6.44 6.70 -2.51
CA ALA A 66 5.90 7.50 -3.60
C ALA A 66 5.04 8.70 -3.14
N GLY A 67 4.64 8.75 -1.86
CA GLY A 67 3.78 9.80 -1.33
C GLY A 67 2.32 9.68 -1.73
N ALA A 68 1.89 8.48 -2.11
CA ALA A 68 0.50 8.19 -2.40
C ALA A 68 -0.36 8.05 -1.14
N VAL A 69 0.25 7.86 0.03
CA VAL A 69 -0.44 7.45 1.28
C VAL A 69 -0.53 8.61 2.26
N ARG A 70 -1.76 8.93 2.72
CA ARG A 70 -2.00 9.90 3.80
C ARG A 70 -2.11 9.23 5.16
N SER A 71 -2.62 8.00 5.22
CA SER A 71 -2.69 7.21 6.45
C SER A 71 -2.44 5.73 6.22
N VAL A 72 -1.92 5.06 7.24
CA VAL A 72 -1.73 3.60 7.25
C VAL A 72 -2.27 2.99 8.53
N GLU A 73 -3.09 1.95 8.37
CA GLU A 73 -3.66 1.11 9.42
C GLU A 73 -2.94 -0.25 9.41
N PHE A 74 -2.29 -0.62 10.51
CA PHE A 74 -1.40 -1.79 10.57
C PHE A 74 -1.28 -2.39 11.98
N ALA A 75 -0.93 -3.68 12.08
CA ALA A 75 -0.43 -4.29 13.31
C ALA A 75 1.11 -4.42 13.30
N GLN A 76 1.69 -4.68 12.12
CA GLN A 76 3.13 -4.59 11.90
C GLN A 76 3.39 -4.12 10.46
N LEU A 77 4.47 -3.36 10.24
CA LEU A 77 4.93 -2.98 8.90
C LEU A 77 6.46 -2.99 8.86
N GLY A 78 7.01 -3.91 8.07
CA GLY A 78 8.45 -4.15 7.99
C GLY A 78 8.79 -5.20 6.94
N PHE A 79 10.08 -5.54 6.83
CA PHE A 79 10.60 -6.52 5.87
C PHE A 79 11.15 -7.75 6.58
N GLU A 80 10.61 -8.09 7.75
CA GLU A 80 11.03 -9.25 8.56
C GLU A 80 12.54 -9.23 8.82
N GLU A 81 13.29 -10.28 8.46
CA GLU A 81 14.73 -10.40 8.68
C GLU A 81 15.54 -9.37 7.88
N MET A 82 14.95 -8.76 6.84
CA MET A 82 15.58 -7.73 6.02
C MET A 82 15.46 -6.34 6.66
N GLY A 83 14.78 -6.25 7.82
CA GLY A 83 14.76 -5.07 8.68
C GLY A 83 13.51 -4.21 8.52
N MET A 84 13.67 -2.93 8.87
CA MET A 84 12.55 -1.98 8.88
C MET A 84 12.21 -1.52 7.46
N ALA A 85 10.91 -1.32 7.22
CA ALA A 85 10.43 -0.65 6.01
C ALA A 85 10.87 0.83 6.03
N PRO A 86 11.78 1.26 5.14
CA PRO A 86 12.49 2.52 5.29
C PRO A 86 11.60 3.74 5.04
N ASN A 87 10.66 3.68 4.09
CA ASN A 87 9.79 4.81 3.78
C ASN A 87 8.71 4.99 4.85
N PHE A 88 8.12 3.90 5.33
CA PHE A 88 7.22 3.89 6.48
C PHE A 88 7.90 4.51 7.70
N ARG A 89 9.07 3.99 8.09
CA ARG A 89 9.83 4.50 9.23
C ARG A 89 10.09 5.98 9.10
N LYS A 90 10.70 6.41 7.97
CA LYS A 90 11.07 7.80 7.76
C LYS A 90 9.86 8.73 7.82
N ARG A 91 8.80 8.45 7.06
CA ARG A 91 7.63 9.34 6.98
C ARG A 91 6.80 9.36 8.26
N SER A 92 6.74 8.25 8.99
CA SER A 92 6.13 8.21 10.32
C SER A 92 6.91 9.10 11.29
N GLN A 93 8.24 8.95 11.34
CA GLN A 93 9.11 9.75 12.22
C GLN A 93 9.09 11.25 11.88
N ASP A 94 8.99 11.59 10.60
CA ASP A 94 8.92 12.97 10.12
C ASP A 94 7.51 13.60 10.32
N GLY A 95 6.54 12.87 10.86
CA GLY A 95 5.16 13.35 11.04
C GLY A 95 4.38 13.54 9.73
N MET A 96 4.88 12.95 8.63
CA MET A 96 4.32 13.08 7.28
C MET A 96 3.29 11.99 6.93
N LEU A 97 3.11 11.00 7.81
CA LEU A 97 2.21 9.87 7.62
C LEU A 97 1.36 9.68 8.88
N ARG A 98 0.03 9.66 8.73
CA ARG A 98 -0.86 9.32 9.85
C ARG A 98 -0.84 7.82 10.10
N THR A 99 -0.40 7.41 11.27
CA THR A 99 -0.34 5.99 11.66
C THR A 99 -1.52 5.60 12.56
N LEU A 100 -2.19 4.50 12.23
CA LEU A 100 -3.16 3.83 13.09
C LEU A 100 -2.60 2.43 13.44
N ASP A 101 -2.14 2.30 14.67
CA ASP A 101 -1.51 1.09 15.20
C ASP A 101 -2.57 0.24 15.93
N HIS A 102 -2.63 -1.05 15.64
CA HIS A 102 -3.60 -1.99 16.18
C HIS A 102 -2.91 -3.23 16.78
N THR A 103 -3.37 -3.63 17.97
CA THR A 103 -2.86 -4.79 18.74
C THR A 103 -3.61 -6.07 18.42
#